data_AF-A0A0S4JKU3-F1
#
_entry.id   AF-A0A0S4JKU3-F1
#
_cell.length_a   1.000
_cell.length_b   1.000
_cell.length_c   1.000
_cell.angle_alpha   90.00
_cell.angle_beta   90.00
_cell.angle_gamma   90.00
#
_symmetry.space_group_name_H-M   'P 1'
#
loop_
_entity.id
_entity.type
_entity.pdbx_description
1 polymer ?
#
loop_
_entity_poly.entity_id
_entity_poly.type
_entity_poly.pdbx_seq_one_letter_code
_entity_poly.pdbx_strand_id
1 'polypeptide(L)'
;MIRISNSVCVVSVMARHRSFKATIDLHQPENSKAVVEETLSALRASGSTGSTRFLHGLINLAMCHYHLGEFAEAHKVAAMAHTAVLTAQGPSSSLVYFSATTAEKCCVALAASFELHRSEKAATSSNSSALEPSAAKSLRSEAMLTRLATDAREYRKLAQNVLAHPNNVFMRSPPRAGFDDSQSESDHPKNGAAEHHHHRQSISRRSLRTVPK
;
A
#
# COMPACT_ATOMS: atom_id res chain seq x y z
N MET A 1 -48.60 15.97 30.22
CA MET A 1 -47.85 17.10 29.62
C MET A 1 -46.37 16.77 29.74
N ILE A 2 -45.77 16.17 28.70
CA ILE A 2 -44.39 15.64 28.72
C ILE A 2 -43.51 16.60 27.92
N ARG A 3 -42.53 17.23 28.59
CA ARG A 3 -41.48 18.01 27.94
C ARG A 3 -40.42 17.04 27.42
N ILE A 4 -40.32 16.91 26.10
CA ILE A 4 -39.21 16.22 25.43
C ILE A 4 -38.14 17.28 25.16
N SER A 5 -37.06 17.26 25.95
CA SER A 5 -35.87 18.06 25.66
C SER A 5 -35.11 17.43 24.49
N ASN A 6 -35.10 18.11 23.35
CA ASN A 6 -34.25 17.78 22.21
C ASN A 6 -32.78 18.02 22.56
N SER A 7 -32.10 16.99 23.07
CA SER A 7 -30.65 16.96 23.10
C SER A 7 -30.16 16.54 21.72
N VAL A 8 -29.83 17.53 20.88
CA VAL A 8 -29.19 17.31 19.59
C VAL A 8 -27.80 16.74 19.88
N CYS A 9 -27.69 15.42 19.80
CA CYS A 9 -26.39 14.76 19.78
C CYS A 9 -25.74 15.12 18.44
N VAL A 10 -24.89 16.15 18.46
CA VAL A 10 -24.05 16.49 17.32
C VAL A 10 -23.05 15.35 17.15
N VAL A 11 -23.44 14.35 16.37
CA VAL A 11 -22.51 13.37 15.83
C VAL A 11 -21.55 14.19 14.97
N SER A 12 -20.34 14.41 15.47
CA SER A 12 -19.26 14.97 14.69
C SER A 12 -19.03 14.03 13.51
N VAL A 13 -19.64 14.37 12.37
CA VAL A 13 -19.42 13.70 11.10
C VAL A 13 -17.99 14.07 10.72
N MET A 14 -17.02 13.28 11.19
CA MET A 14 -15.72 13.23 10.53
C MET A 14 -16.01 12.94 9.07
N ALA A 15 -15.84 13.96 8.23
CA ALA A 15 -16.02 13.84 6.80
C ALA A 15 -15.14 12.67 6.34
N ARG A 16 -15.78 11.55 5.98
CA ARG A 16 -15.10 10.40 5.41
C ARG A 16 -14.47 10.90 4.12
N HIS A 17 -13.17 11.16 4.14
CA HIS A 17 -12.46 11.58 2.94
C HIS A 17 -12.76 10.56 1.84
N ARG A 18 -13.23 11.09 0.70
CA ARG A 18 -13.67 10.38 -0.51
C ARG A 18 -12.90 9.08 -0.70
N SER A 19 -13.60 7.95 -0.68
CA SER A 19 -13.07 6.69 -1.20
C SER A 19 -12.48 6.95 -2.58
N PHE A 20 -11.20 6.65 -2.78
CA PHE A 20 -10.54 6.84 -4.07
C PHE A 20 -11.29 6.03 -5.12
N LYS A 21 -11.92 6.72 -6.07
CA LYS A 21 -12.74 6.10 -7.12
C LYS A 21 -11.79 5.62 -8.21
N ALA A 22 -11.41 4.35 -8.15
CA ALA A 22 -10.69 3.69 -9.23
C ALA A 22 -11.70 3.29 -10.32
N THR A 23 -11.81 4.12 -11.36
CA THR A 23 -12.47 3.72 -12.62
C THR A 23 -11.38 3.43 -13.63
N ILE A 24 -11.01 2.16 -13.76
CA ILE A 24 -10.30 1.67 -14.94
C ILE A 24 -11.40 1.30 -15.93
N ASP A 25 -11.45 1.99 -17.06
CA ASP A 25 -12.29 1.59 -18.17
C ASP A 25 -11.62 0.40 -18.87
N LEU A 26 -12.22 -0.79 -18.74
CA LEU A 26 -11.73 -2.01 -19.36
C LEU A 26 -11.97 -2.04 -20.87
N HIS A 27 -12.83 -1.17 -21.40
CA HIS A 27 -13.04 -1.03 -22.84
C HIS A 27 -12.00 -0.12 -23.50
N GLN A 28 -11.38 0.78 -22.74
CA GLN A 28 -10.35 1.72 -23.21
C GLN A 28 -9.21 1.82 -22.18
N PRO A 29 -8.41 0.74 -22.02
CA PRO A 29 -7.33 0.70 -21.04
C PRO A 29 -6.23 1.72 -21.32
N GLU A 30 -6.01 2.12 -22.58
CA GLU A 30 -5.04 3.14 -22.99
C GLU A 30 -5.43 4.53 -22.46
N ASN A 31 -6.70 4.90 -22.58
CA ASN A 31 -7.22 6.16 -22.07
C ASN A 31 -7.15 6.20 -20.54
N SER A 32 -7.47 5.07 -19.90
CA SER A 32 -7.33 4.93 -18.44
C SER A 32 -5.88 5.08 -18.00
N LYS A 33 -4.93 4.49 -18.73
CA LYS A 33 -3.49 4.64 -18.48
C LYS A 33 -3.05 6.10 -18.54
N ALA A 34 -3.40 6.81 -19.61
CA ALA A 34 -3.03 8.22 -19.81
C ALA A 34 -3.53 9.11 -18.65
N VAL A 35 -4.79 8.94 -18.24
CA VAL A 35 -5.38 9.69 -17.11
C VAL A 35 -4.68 9.38 -15.79
N VAL A 36 -4.33 8.10 -15.55
CA VAL A 36 -3.60 7.70 -14.35
C VAL A 36 -2.18 8.26 -14.33
N GLU A 37 -1.47 8.24 -15.46
CA GLU A 37 -0.13 8.81 -15.62
C GLU A 37 -0.12 10.33 -15.41
N GLU A 38 -1.11 11.05 -15.97
CA GLU A 38 -1.29 12.48 -15.74
C GLU A 38 -1.54 12.77 -14.26
N THR A 39 -2.42 12.00 -13.62
CA THR A 39 -2.73 12.13 -12.20
C THR A 39 -1.48 11.89 -11.33
N LEU A 40 -0.69 10.85 -11.64
CA LEU A 40 0.55 10.54 -10.93
C LEU A 40 1.60 11.65 -11.11
N SER A 41 1.68 12.21 -12.32
CA SER A 41 2.59 13.31 -12.64
C SER A 41 2.22 14.58 -11.85
N ALA A 42 0.93 14.92 -11.79
CA ALA A 42 0.44 16.03 -10.98
C ALA A 42 0.72 15.83 -9.48
N LEU A 43 0.50 14.62 -8.95
CA LEU A 43 0.78 14.29 -7.54
C LEU A 43 2.27 14.29 -7.22
N ARG A 44 3.12 13.92 -8.18
CA ARG A 44 4.58 14.02 -8.03
C ARG A 44 5.02 15.47 -8.00
N ALA A 45 4.48 16.31 -8.89
CA ALA A 45 4.75 17.74 -8.93
C ALA A 45 4.29 18.45 -7.64
N SER A 46 3.20 18.00 -7.03
CA SER A 46 2.72 18.51 -5.73
C SER A 46 3.45 17.91 -4.51
N GLY A 47 4.52 17.12 -4.70
CA GLY A 47 5.27 16.49 -3.60
C GLY A 47 4.50 15.44 -2.81
N SER A 48 3.38 14.92 -3.34
CA SER A 48 2.44 14.05 -2.63
C SER A 48 2.68 12.55 -2.86
N THR A 49 3.94 12.14 -3.07
CA THR A 49 4.34 10.77 -3.45
C THR A 49 4.12 9.72 -2.34
N GLY A 50 3.95 10.13 -1.08
CA GLY A 50 3.56 9.23 0.02
C GLY A 50 2.05 9.15 0.26
N SER A 51 1.25 9.95 -0.46
CA SER A 51 -0.19 10.02 -0.22
C SER A 51 -0.89 8.73 -0.65
N THR A 52 -1.95 8.35 0.06
CA THR A 52 -2.80 7.20 -0.30
C THR A 52 -3.30 7.29 -1.75
N ARG A 53 -3.58 8.50 -2.24
CA ARG A 53 -3.98 8.75 -3.64
C ARG A 53 -2.88 8.38 -4.64
N PHE A 54 -1.64 8.75 -4.35
CA PHE A 54 -0.50 8.40 -5.20
C PHE A 54 -0.28 6.89 -5.22
N LEU A 55 -0.35 6.24 -4.05
CA LEU A 55 -0.20 4.79 -3.92
C LEU A 55 -1.28 4.01 -4.68
N HIS A 56 -2.55 4.42 -4.57
CA HIS A 56 -3.62 3.85 -5.40
C HIS A 56 -3.40 4.11 -6.90
N GLY A 57 -2.89 5.30 -7.26
CA GLY A 57 -2.52 5.61 -8.63
C GLY A 57 -1.48 4.63 -9.20
N LEU A 58 -0.46 4.25 -8.41
CA LEU A 58 0.53 3.26 -8.82
C LEU A 58 -0.08 1.87 -9.02
N ILE A 59 -0.97 1.44 -8.12
CA ILE A 59 -1.69 0.17 -8.27
C ILE A 59 -2.55 0.18 -9.54
N ASN A 60 -3.25 1.28 -9.79
CA ASN A 60 -4.06 1.43 -11.00
C ASN A 60 -3.21 1.43 -12.28
N LEU A 61 -2.03 2.06 -12.26
CA LEU A 61 -1.11 2.06 -13.39
C LEU A 61 -0.66 0.64 -13.71
N ALA A 62 -0.30 -0.15 -12.69
CA ALA A 62 0.05 -1.56 -12.87
C ALA A 62 -1.11 -2.36 -13.50
N MET A 63 -2.34 -2.12 -13.04
CA MET A 63 -3.54 -2.76 -13.61
C MET A 63 -3.80 -2.32 -15.06
N CYS A 64 -3.54 -1.06 -15.42
CA CYS A 64 -3.67 -0.60 -16.81
C CYS A 64 -2.68 -1.35 -17.73
N HIS A 65 -1.41 -1.43 -17.34
CA HIS A 65 -0.42 -2.22 -18.08
C HIS A 65 -0.82 -3.71 -18.17
N TYR A 66 -1.38 -4.27 -17.09
CA TYR A 66 -1.87 -5.65 -17.07
C TYR A 66 -2.98 -5.85 -18.12
N HIS A 67 -3.96 -4.94 -18.18
CA HIS A 67 -5.06 -5.03 -19.14
C HIS A 67 -4.64 -4.76 -20.59
N LEU A 68 -3.55 -4.03 -20.81
CA LEU A 68 -2.93 -3.83 -22.12
C LEU A 68 -2.08 -5.02 -22.59
N GLY A 69 -1.90 -6.05 -21.75
CA GLY A 69 -0.98 -7.16 -22.05
C GLY A 69 0.50 -6.81 -21.91
N GLU A 70 0.82 -5.61 -21.39
CA GLU A 70 2.19 -5.13 -21.13
C GLU A 70 2.74 -5.74 -19.82
N PHE A 71 2.75 -7.06 -19.70
CA PHE A 71 2.97 -7.77 -18.42
C PHE A 71 4.32 -7.48 -17.75
N ALA A 72 5.37 -7.19 -18.52
CA ALA A 72 6.68 -6.84 -17.98
C ALA A 72 6.65 -5.50 -17.22
N GLU A 73 6.00 -4.50 -17.81
CA GLU A 73 5.85 -3.19 -17.16
C GLU A 73 4.81 -3.27 -16.03
N ALA A 74 3.73 -4.03 -16.21
CA ALA A 74 2.75 -4.30 -15.16
C ALA A 74 3.41 -4.90 -13.90
N HIS A 75 4.30 -5.88 -14.07
CA HIS A 75 5.06 -6.50 -12.99
C HIS A 75 5.98 -5.50 -12.29
N LYS A 76 6.74 -4.72 -13.06
CA LYS A 76 7.66 -3.71 -12.53
C LYS A 76 6.92 -2.63 -11.72
N VAL A 77 5.84 -2.07 -12.28
CA VAL A 77 5.04 -1.05 -11.60
C VAL A 77 4.35 -1.64 -10.38
N ALA A 78 3.84 -2.88 -10.43
CA ALA A 78 3.22 -3.52 -9.26
C ALA A 78 4.21 -3.75 -8.11
N ALA A 79 5.43 -4.21 -8.38
CA ALA A 79 6.47 -4.39 -7.37
C ALA A 79 6.90 -3.04 -6.75
N MET A 80 7.00 -1.99 -7.57
CA MET A 80 7.24 -0.62 -7.09
C MET A 80 6.10 -0.11 -6.21
N ALA A 81 4.84 -0.32 -6.65
CA ALA A 81 3.66 0.06 -5.90
C ALA A 81 3.62 -0.63 -4.53
N HIS A 82 3.90 -1.94 -4.48
CA HIS A 82 3.94 -2.69 -3.24
C HIS A 82 5.00 -2.16 -2.27
N THR A 83 6.23 -1.93 -2.75
CA THR A 83 7.32 -1.35 -1.95
C THR A 83 6.95 0.04 -1.42
N ALA A 84 6.35 0.89 -2.27
CA ALA A 84 5.91 2.23 -1.89
C ALA A 84 4.81 2.18 -0.81
N VAL A 85 3.86 1.26 -0.95
CA VAL A 85 2.78 1.06 0.03
C VAL A 85 3.34 0.61 1.38
N LEU A 86 4.25 -0.37 1.39
CA LEU A 86 4.89 -0.83 2.63
C LEU A 86 5.63 0.31 3.33
N THR A 87 6.37 1.11 2.57
CA THR A 87 7.15 2.25 3.10
C THR A 87 6.24 3.33 3.70
N ALA A 88 5.14 3.66 3.01
CA ALA A 88 4.31 4.80 3.37
C ALA A 88 3.20 4.48 4.40
N GLN A 89 2.68 3.26 4.42
CA GLN A 89 1.49 2.88 5.21
C GLN A 89 1.75 1.76 6.22
N GLY A 90 2.91 1.10 6.14
CA GLY A 90 3.26 -0.03 6.99
C GLY A 90 2.61 -1.36 6.58
N PRO A 91 3.07 -2.49 7.18
CA PRO A 91 2.70 -3.84 6.76
C PRO A 91 1.26 -4.24 7.12
N SER A 92 0.62 -3.53 8.05
CA SER A 92 -0.76 -3.79 8.49
C SER A 92 -1.82 -3.04 7.68
N SER A 93 -1.44 -2.18 6.73
CA SER A 93 -2.40 -1.42 5.94
C SER A 93 -3.20 -2.34 5.01
N SER A 94 -4.52 -2.10 4.89
CA SER A 94 -5.36 -2.78 3.89
C SER A 94 -4.88 -2.52 2.45
N LEU A 95 -4.13 -1.45 2.21
CA LEU A 95 -3.52 -1.17 0.91
C LEU A 95 -2.43 -2.18 0.54
N VAL A 96 -1.81 -2.83 1.52
CA VAL A 96 -0.84 -3.92 1.32
C VAL A 96 -1.53 -5.12 0.68
N TYR A 97 -2.77 -5.43 1.07
CA TYR A 97 -3.54 -6.50 0.44
C TYR A 97 -3.72 -6.26 -1.06
N PHE A 98 -4.15 -5.05 -1.42
CA PHE A 98 -4.37 -4.70 -2.82
C PHE A 98 -3.07 -4.70 -3.62
N SER A 99 -2.00 -4.08 -3.10
CA SER A 99 -0.73 -4.03 -3.82
C SER A 99 -0.07 -5.41 -3.96
N ALA A 100 -0.14 -6.25 -2.92
CA ALA A 100 0.37 -7.62 -2.97
C ALA A 100 -0.43 -8.48 -3.96
N THR A 101 -1.76 -8.39 -3.93
CA THR A 101 -2.62 -9.13 -4.87
C THR A 101 -2.37 -8.70 -6.32
N THR A 102 -2.18 -7.40 -6.58
CA THR A 102 -1.83 -6.91 -7.91
C THR A 102 -0.46 -7.42 -8.34
N ALA A 103 0.56 -7.36 -7.47
CA ALA A 103 1.90 -7.87 -7.77
C ALA A 103 1.89 -9.38 -8.07
N GLU A 104 1.19 -10.18 -7.26
CA GLU A 104 0.97 -11.61 -7.51
C GLU A 104 0.41 -11.85 -8.92
N LYS A 105 -0.70 -11.18 -9.27
CA LYS A 105 -1.34 -11.35 -10.58
C LYS A 105 -0.41 -10.98 -11.73
N CYS A 106 0.36 -9.91 -11.58
CA CYS A 106 1.35 -9.52 -12.58
C CYS A 106 2.48 -10.54 -12.71
N CYS A 107 3.00 -11.11 -11.61
CA CYS A 107 4.00 -12.18 -11.65
C CYS A 107 3.48 -13.40 -12.42
N VAL A 108 2.25 -13.83 -12.12
CA VAL A 108 1.61 -15.00 -12.77
C VAL A 108 1.40 -14.75 -14.26
N ALA A 109 0.87 -13.58 -14.65
CA ALA A 109 0.65 -13.26 -16.05
C ALA A 109 1.97 -13.12 -16.84
N LEU A 110 2.99 -12.52 -16.24
CA LEU A 110 4.31 -12.44 -16.85
C LEU A 110 4.91 -13.83 -17.05
N ALA A 111 4.82 -14.72 -16.06
CA ALA A 111 5.27 -16.10 -16.19
C ALA A 111 4.54 -16.83 -17.32
N ALA A 112 3.21 -16.73 -17.38
CA ALA A 112 2.42 -17.32 -18.45
C ALA A 112 2.82 -16.79 -19.84
N SER A 113 3.10 -15.49 -19.97
CA SER A 113 3.57 -14.90 -21.23
C SER A 113 4.94 -15.43 -21.66
N PHE A 114 5.84 -15.69 -20.70
CA PHE A 114 7.13 -16.32 -20.99
C PHE A 114 7.00 -17.78 -21.40
N GLU A 115 6.11 -18.54 -20.77
CA GLU A 115 5.81 -19.93 -21.13
C GLU A 115 5.21 -20.03 -22.54
N LEU A 116 4.24 -19.17 -22.86
CA LEU A 116 3.66 -19.08 -24.21
C LEU A 116 4.75 -18.86 -25.25
N HIS A 117 5.56 -17.81 -25.08
CA HIS A 117 6.63 -17.48 -26.03
C HIS A 117 7.72 -18.58 -26.10
N ARG A 118 7.97 -19.30 -25.01
CA ARG A 118 8.86 -20.48 -25.02
C ARG A 118 8.26 -21.62 -25.84
N SER A 119 6.96 -21.89 -25.70
CA SER A 119 6.26 -22.94 -26.45
C SER A 119 6.21 -22.63 -27.94
N GLU A 120 5.94 -21.38 -28.32
CA GLU A 120 5.95 -20.92 -29.71
C GLU A 120 7.34 -21.08 -30.34
N LYS A 121 8.39 -20.69 -29.60
CA LYS A 121 9.77 -20.86 -30.07
C LYS A 121 10.16 -22.32 -30.24
N ALA A 122 9.79 -23.19 -29.30
CA ALA A 122 10.02 -24.62 -29.42
C ALA A 122 9.28 -25.22 -30.63
N ALA A 123 8.07 -24.76 -30.92
CA ALA A 123 7.35 -25.17 -32.12
C ALA A 123 8.07 -24.71 -33.41
N THR A 124 8.62 -23.49 -33.43
CA THR A 124 9.40 -23.01 -34.59
C THR A 124 10.76 -23.70 -34.75
N SER A 125 11.44 -24.05 -33.65
CA SER A 125 12.74 -24.73 -33.69
C SER A 125 12.60 -26.22 -34.01
N SER A 126 11.46 -26.85 -33.68
CA SER A 126 11.13 -28.20 -34.14
C SER A 126 11.12 -28.33 -35.67
N ASN A 127 10.95 -27.24 -36.42
CA ASN A 127 11.02 -27.22 -37.87
C ASN A 127 12.44 -26.94 -38.40
N SER A 128 13.39 -26.54 -37.54
CA SER A 128 14.78 -26.25 -37.92
C SER A 128 15.73 -26.27 -36.71
N SER A 129 16.63 -27.26 -36.68
CA SER A 129 17.69 -27.41 -35.65
C SER A 129 18.60 -26.18 -35.52
N ALA A 130 18.74 -25.36 -36.58
CA ALA A 130 19.53 -24.13 -36.56
C ALA A 130 18.92 -23.00 -35.71
N LEU A 131 17.64 -23.11 -35.33
CA LEU A 131 16.90 -22.10 -34.56
C LEU A 131 16.78 -22.44 -33.07
N GLU A 132 17.37 -23.55 -32.63
CA GLU A 132 17.36 -23.94 -31.22
C GLU A 132 18.01 -22.87 -30.32
N PRO A 133 17.34 -22.45 -29.23
CA PRO A 133 17.94 -21.51 -28.30
C PRO A 133 19.17 -22.13 -27.63
N SER A 134 20.25 -21.35 -27.54
CA SER A 134 21.44 -21.73 -26.75
C SER A 134 21.04 -22.15 -25.34
N ALA A 135 21.66 -23.21 -24.83
CA ALA A 135 21.42 -23.76 -23.49
C ALA A 135 21.47 -22.68 -22.38
N ALA A 136 22.37 -21.70 -22.49
CA ALA A 136 22.46 -20.59 -21.54
C ALA A 136 21.20 -19.71 -21.52
N LYS A 137 20.55 -19.49 -22.68
CA LYS A 137 19.30 -18.74 -22.77
C LYS A 137 18.15 -19.52 -22.16
N SER A 138 18.09 -20.83 -22.40
CA SER A 138 17.09 -21.73 -21.82
C SER A 138 17.18 -21.76 -20.29
N LEU A 139 18.38 -21.94 -19.73
CA LEU A 139 18.60 -21.92 -18.27
C LEU A 139 18.21 -20.58 -17.64
N ARG A 140 18.54 -19.45 -18.28
CA ARG A 140 18.12 -18.12 -17.78
C ARG A 140 16.60 -17.96 -17.77
N SER A 141 15.91 -18.46 -18.79
CA SER A 141 14.45 -18.39 -18.86
C SER A 141 13.78 -19.24 -17.77
N GLU A 142 14.32 -20.41 -17.48
CA GLU A 142 13.83 -21.30 -16.41
C GLU A 142 14.05 -20.71 -15.02
N ALA A 143 15.24 -20.12 -14.79
CA ALA A 143 15.52 -19.40 -13.55
C ALA A 143 14.56 -18.21 -13.36
N MET A 144 14.23 -17.48 -14.43
CA MET A 144 13.27 -16.38 -14.39
C MET A 144 11.85 -16.87 -14.04
N LEU A 145 11.38 -17.95 -14.65
CA LEU A 145 10.06 -18.54 -14.34
C LEU A 145 9.99 -19.01 -12.87
N THR A 146 11.05 -19.65 -12.39
CA THR A 146 11.14 -20.10 -10.99
C THR A 146 11.10 -18.93 -10.02
N ARG A 147 11.78 -17.83 -10.36
CA ARG A 147 11.74 -16.59 -9.58
C ARG A 147 10.34 -15.99 -9.56
N LEU A 148 9.70 -15.81 -10.73
CA LEU A 148 8.34 -15.27 -10.82
C LEU A 148 7.32 -16.12 -10.03
N ALA A 149 7.46 -17.44 -10.06
CA ALA A 149 6.63 -18.34 -9.27
C ALA A 149 6.86 -18.19 -7.76
N THR A 150 8.10 -17.93 -7.34
CA THR A 150 8.45 -17.69 -5.94
C THR A 150 7.88 -16.35 -5.48
N ASP A 151 8.14 -15.28 -6.22
CA ASP A 151 7.64 -13.93 -5.95
C ASP A 151 6.10 -13.93 -5.86
N ALA A 152 5.41 -14.61 -6.78
CA ALA A 152 3.96 -14.77 -6.75
C ALA A 152 3.46 -15.44 -5.46
N ARG A 153 4.12 -16.52 -5.01
CA ARG A 153 3.77 -17.19 -3.75
C ARG A 153 3.98 -16.29 -2.54
N GLU A 154 5.05 -15.50 -2.53
CA GLU A 154 5.34 -14.56 -1.45
C GLU A 154 4.28 -13.46 -1.38
N TYR A 155 3.94 -12.84 -2.51
CA TYR A 155 2.88 -11.83 -2.56
C TYR A 155 1.51 -12.40 -2.14
N ARG A 156 1.18 -13.62 -2.58
CA ARG A 156 -0.04 -14.30 -2.15
C ARG A 156 -0.08 -14.51 -0.64
N LYS A 157 1.04 -14.97 -0.05
CA LYS A 157 1.17 -15.14 1.40
C LYS A 157 0.99 -13.82 2.13
N LEU A 158 1.58 -12.73 1.64
CA LEU A 158 1.40 -11.40 2.22
C LEU A 158 -0.06 -10.96 2.17
N ALA A 159 -0.75 -11.13 1.05
CA ALA A 159 -2.17 -10.81 0.92
C ALA A 159 -3.03 -11.65 1.88
N GLN A 160 -2.77 -12.95 1.99
CA GLN A 160 -3.47 -13.85 2.92
C GLN A 160 -3.23 -13.47 4.38
N ASN A 161 -2.00 -13.09 4.74
CA ASN A 161 -1.67 -12.63 6.09
C ASN A 161 -2.48 -11.38 6.46
N VAL A 162 -2.63 -10.43 5.53
CA VAL A 162 -3.46 -9.25 5.76
C VAL A 162 -4.92 -9.65 5.96
N LEU A 163 -5.47 -10.52 5.10
CA LEU A 163 -6.85 -11.04 5.23
C LEU A 163 -7.11 -11.76 6.56
N ALA A 164 -6.13 -12.52 7.06
CA ALA A 164 -6.23 -13.24 8.32
C ALA A 164 -6.36 -12.32 9.55
N HIS A 165 -6.08 -11.02 9.41
CA HIS A 165 -6.18 -10.01 10.47
C HIS A 165 -7.28 -8.99 10.13
N PRO A 166 -8.57 -9.35 10.18
CA PRO A 166 -9.67 -8.52 9.68
C PRO A 166 -9.81 -7.16 10.38
N ASN A 167 -9.31 -7.03 11.62
CA ASN A 167 -9.24 -5.76 12.34
C ASN A 167 -8.38 -4.71 11.60
N ASN A 168 -7.43 -5.16 10.78
CA ASN A 168 -6.55 -4.31 9.97
C ASN A 168 -7.09 -4.05 8.56
N VAL A 169 -7.94 -4.94 8.02
CA VAL A 169 -8.38 -4.92 6.62
C VAL A 169 -9.56 -3.98 6.37
N PHE A 170 -10.47 -3.85 7.34
CA PHE A 170 -11.78 -3.22 7.11
C PHE A 170 -12.08 -1.99 7.96
N MET A 171 -11.07 -1.32 8.52
CA MET A 171 -11.30 -0.14 9.39
C MET A 171 -12.39 -0.38 10.45
N ARG A 172 -12.48 -1.62 10.96
CA ARG A 172 -13.26 -1.89 12.17
C ARG A 172 -12.42 -1.33 13.30
N SER A 173 -12.94 -0.29 13.95
CA SER A 173 -12.30 0.50 15.00
C SER A 173 -11.53 -0.37 16.00
N PRO A 174 -10.49 0.18 16.67
CA PRO A 174 -9.82 -0.54 17.74
C PRO A 174 -10.84 -0.96 18.80
N PRO A 175 -10.65 -2.10 19.49
CA PRO A 175 -11.41 -2.36 20.69
C PRO A 175 -11.20 -1.16 21.63
N ARG A 176 -12.29 -0.50 22.03
CA ARG A 176 -12.26 0.45 23.14
C ARG A 176 -11.78 -0.34 24.36
N ALA A 177 -10.50 -0.25 24.68
CA ALA A 177 -9.99 -0.61 25.99
C ALA A 177 -10.48 0.47 26.95
N GLY A 178 -11.34 0.11 27.91
CA GLY A 178 -11.80 1.02 28.95
C GLY A 178 -13.30 0.94 29.24
N PHE A 179 -13.83 -0.25 29.47
CA PHE A 179 -14.97 -0.44 30.36
C PHE A 179 -14.68 -1.73 31.13
N ASP A 180 -13.77 -1.61 32.10
CA ASP A 180 -13.62 -2.62 33.14
C ASP A 180 -14.60 -2.23 34.24
N ASP A 181 -15.77 -2.85 34.17
CA ASP A 181 -16.74 -2.90 35.26
C ASP A 181 -16.16 -3.89 36.28
N SER A 182 -15.46 -3.38 37.28
CA SER A 182 -15.12 -4.16 38.47
C SER A 182 -15.19 -3.25 39.68
N GLN A 183 -16.35 -3.34 40.33
CA GLN A 183 -16.59 -2.94 41.71
C GLN A 183 -15.52 -3.55 42.62
N SER A 184 -14.93 -2.73 43.48
CA SER A 184 -14.51 -3.12 44.83
C SER A 184 -14.39 -1.85 45.67
N GLU A 185 -15.28 -1.77 46.65
CA GLU A 185 -15.27 -0.82 47.77
C GLU A 185 -13.92 -0.85 48.50
N SER A 186 -13.40 0.32 48.87
CA SER A 186 -12.93 0.61 50.24
C SER A 186 -12.27 1.99 50.34
N ASP A 187 -12.89 2.83 51.18
CA ASP A 187 -12.27 3.73 52.15
C ASP A 187 -11.38 4.91 51.71
N HIS A 188 -11.99 6.09 51.83
CA HIS A 188 -11.34 7.35 52.19
C HIS A 188 -10.78 7.30 53.63
N PRO A 189 -9.69 8.04 53.94
CA PRO A 189 -9.88 9.44 54.34
C PRO A 189 -8.85 10.46 53.84
N LYS A 190 -9.29 11.71 54.04
CA LYS A 190 -8.83 13.05 53.63
C LYS A 190 -7.41 13.47 54.10
N ASN A 191 -6.90 14.51 53.43
CA ASN A 191 -6.10 15.67 53.89
C ASN A 191 -4.87 15.88 52.97
N GLY A 192 -4.48 17.05 52.47
CA GLY A 192 -4.94 18.43 52.61
C GLY A 192 -4.12 19.35 51.67
N ALA A 193 -4.60 20.59 51.55
CA ALA A 193 -4.08 21.78 50.87
C ALA A 193 -2.59 21.89 50.48
N ALA A 194 -2.31 22.48 49.31
CA ALA A 194 -1.72 23.82 49.18
C ALA A 194 -1.36 24.17 47.72
N GLU A 195 -1.48 25.46 47.41
CA GLU A 195 -1.41 26.11 46.12
C GLU A 195 0.03 26.45 45.65
N HIS A 196 0.09 26.94 44.40
CA HIS A 196 1.00 27.95 43.86
C HIS A 196 2.30 27.58 43.11
N HIS A 197 2.27 27.96 41.82
CA HIS A 197 3.31 28.46 40.93
C HIS A 197 4.72 28.72 41.50
N HIS A 198 5.76 28.33 40.74
CA HIS A 198 6.72 29.33 40.21
C HIS A 198 7.50 28.86 38.97
N HIS A 199 7.52 29.81 38.04
CA HIS A 199 8.34 30.03 36.87
C HIS A 199 9.86 29.90 37.13
N ARG A 200 10.61 29.18 36.28
CA ARG A 200 12.04 29.47 36.10
C ARG A 200 12.56 29.05 34.73
N GLN A 201 12.72 30.05 33.87
CA GLN A 201 13.63 30.02 32.72
C GLN A 201 15.08 29.96 33.21
N SER A 202 15.93 29.19 32.54
CA SER A 202 17.38 29.36 32.61
C SER A 202 17.98 29.35 31.21
N ILE A 203 18.29 30.57 30.78
CA ILE A 203 19.19 30.92 29.69
C ILE A 203 20.61 30.51 30.12
N SER A 204 21.37 29.85 29.25
CA SER A 204 22.83 29.79 29.35
C SER A 204 23.45 30.33 28.06
N ARG A 205 24.12 31.48 28.18
CA ARG A 205 24.94 32.12 27.14
C ARG A 205 26.40 31.78 27.38
N ARG A 206 27.14 31.58 26.27
CA ARG A 206 28.55 31.96 25.98
C ARG A 206 29.23 30.83 25.18
N SER A 207 30.13 31.06 24.25
CA SER A 207 30.63 32.27 23.58
C SER A 207 31.56 31.80 22.45
N LEU A 208 31.38 32.39 21.27
CA LEU A 208 32.37 32.82 20.27
C LEU A 208 33.72 32.08 20.16
N ARG A 209 34.03 31.62 18.93
CA ARG A 209 35.31 31.93 18.27
C ARG A 209 35.16 32.00 16.74
N THR A 210 35.61 33.13 16.24
CA THR A 210 35.86 33.59 14.86
C THR A 210 37.02 32.86 14.18
N VAL A 211 37.04 32.75 12.84
CA VAL A 211 38.23 32.96 11.98
C VAL A 211 37.77 33.41 10.57
N PRO A 212 38.47 34.33 9.87
CA PRO A 212 37.98 35.04 8.69
C PRO A 212 38.50 34.48 7.34
N LYS A 213 37.79 34.93 6.29
CA LYS A 213 38.10 35.06 4.84
C LYS A 213 38.99 34.01 4.16
#